data_AF-A0A2U1KWQ9-F1
#
_entry.id   AF-A0A2U1KWQ9-F1
#
_cell.length_a   1.000
_cell.length_b   1.000
_cell.length_c   1.000
_cell.angle_alpha   90.00
_cell.angle_beta   90.00
_cell.angle_gamma   90.00
#
_symmetry.space_group_name_H-M   'P 1'
#
loop_
_entity.id
_entity.type
_entity.pdbx_description
1 polymer ?
#
loop_
_entity_poly.entity_id
_entity_poly.type
_entity_poly.pdbx_seq_one_letter_code
_entity_poly.pdbx_strand_id
1 'polypeptide(L)'
;MEETDFQELVHNAWMAPVSTTNPDCVLRDKLKNVKIALKTWSKEKYRGLDAEIEMARKEADLWEREAESKTLEDYELELWQKARADWIEKDGIKAKMLKQKARIQWYEEGDENSKYFHAKDVLNLPGINSFNGINRERWKAVIWSTLYVIWCNRNQMIFRRNGSMIPDVFKEVPLRSFEWISARSKKDEVKQEEWFGGPIDRV
;
A
#
# COMPACT_ATOMS: atom_id res chain seq x y z
N MET A 1 -0.26 -0.24 -26.49
CA MET A 1 -1.30 0.51 -27.23
C MET A 1 -1.15 1.96 -26.83
N GLU A 2 -0.60 2.78 -27.72
CA GLU A 2 -0.50 4.23 -27.50
C GLU A 2 -1.90 4.79 -27.32
N GLU A 3 -2.14 5.51 -26.22
CA GLU A 3 -3.44 6.10 -25.90
C GLU A 3 -3.68 7.35 -26.75
N THR A 4 -3.85 7.18 -28.07
CA THR A 4 -4.22 8.26 -28.99
C THR A 4 -5.53 8.93 -28.56
N ASP A 5 -6.49 8.12 -28.10
CA ASP A 5 -7.77 8.55 -27.53
C ASP A 5 -7.60 9.49 -26.31
N PHE A 6 -6.59 9.26 -25.46
CA PHE A 6 -6.31 10.14 -24.33
C PHE A 6 -5.82 11.51 -24.79
N GLN A 7 -4.90 11.56 -25.76
CA GLN A 7 -4.35 12.82 -26.26
C GLN A 7 -5.40 13.65 -27.00
N GLU A 8 -6.23 13.00 -27.82
CA GLU A 8 -7.34 13.65 -28.52
C GLU A 8 -8.36 14.22 -27.53
N LEU A 9 -8.72 13.46 -26.49
CA LEU A 9 -9.65 13.93 -25.46
C LEU A 9 -9.11 15.15 -24.70
N VAL A 10 -7.84 15.13 -24.31
CA VAL A 10 -7.20 16.27 -23.63
C VAL A 10 -7.13 17.49 -24.56
N HIS A 11 -6.77 17.29 -25.84
CA HIS A 11 -6.73 18.36 -26.83
C HIS A 11 -8.11 19.01 -27.02
N ASN A 12 -9.15 18.20 -27.24
CA ASN A 12 -10.52 18.68 -27.45
C ASN A 12 -11.04 19.42 -26.22
N ALA A 13 -10.78 18.90 -25.01
CA ALA A 13 -11.18 19.56 -23.77
C ALA A 13 -10.42 20.87 -23.51
N TRP A 14 -9.16 20.98 -23.97
CA TRP A 14 -8.35 22.18 -23.84
C TRP A 14 -8.72 23.29 -24.84
N MET A 15 -9.16 22.89 -26.03
CA MET A 15 -9.59 23.81 -27.10
C MET A 15 -11.02 24.33 -26.90
N ALA A 16 -11.78 23.77 -25.95
CA ALA A 16 -13.12 24.24 -25.61
C ALA A 16 -13.13 25.74 -25.24
N PRO A 17 -14.10 26.52 -25.76
CA PRO A 17 -14.16 27.96 -25.52
C PRO A 17 -14.46 28.26 -24.04
N VAL A 18 -13.81 29.29 -23.51
CA VAL A 18 -13.98 29.76 -22.14
C VAL A 18 -14.48 31.20 -22.17
N SER A 19 -15.53 31.51 -21.42
CA SER A 19 -16.20 32.82 -21.45
C SER A 19 -15.47 33.93 -20.70
N THR A 20 -14.36 33.63 -20.01
CA THR A 20 -13.67 34.56 -19.11
C THR A 20 -12.54 35.29 -19.81
N THR A 21 -12.38 36.58 -19.55
CA THR A 21 -11.35 37.42 -20.20
C THR A 21 -10.02 37.46 -19.44
N ASN A 22 -10.02 37.21 -18.12
CA ASN A 22 -8.79 37.21 -17.31
C ASN A 22 -7.94 35.94 -17.59
N PRO A 23 -6.66 36.07 -17.97
CA PRO A 23 -5.76 34.95 -18.25
C PRO A 23 -5.72 33.85 -17.16
N ASP A 24 -5.70 34.20 -15.88
CA ASP A 24 -5.66 33.23 -14.78
C ASP A 24 -6.96 32.42 -14.69
N CYS A 25 -8.08 33.09 -14.93
CA CYS A 25 -9.39 32.43 -14.99
C CYS A 25 -9.52 31.55 -16.24
N VAL A 26 -8.99 31.98 -17.39
CA VAL A 26 -8.95 31.17 -18.62
C VAL A 26 -8.19 29.88 -18.37
N LEU A 27 -6.99 29.95 -17.79
CA LEU A 27 -6.20 28.77 -17.48
C LEU A 27 -6.94 27.83 -16.51
N ARG A 28 -7.48 28.37 -15.41
CA ARG A 28 -8.25 27.59 -14.44
C ARG A 28 -9.42 26.87 -15.09
N ASP A 29 -10.19 27.56 -15.94
CA ASP A 29 -11.41 26.99 -16.52
C ASP A 29 -11.08 25.98 -17.63
N LYS A 30 -10.00 26.18 -18.41
CA LYS A 30 -9.45 25.14 -19.29
C LYS A 30 -9.01 23.88 -18.53
N LEU A 31 -8.31 24.04 -17.40
CA LEU A 31 -7.92 22.92 -16.54
C LEU A 31 -9.14 22.19 -15.95
N LYS A 32 -10.21 22.93 -15.59
CA LYS A 32 -11.48 22.31 -15.18
C LYS A 32 -12.11 21.50 -16.30
N ASN A 33 -12.14 22.01 -17.52
CA ASN A 33 -12.69 21.29 -18.68
C ASN A 33 -11.95 19.96 -18.90
N VAL A 34 -10.61 20.00 -18.91
CA VAL A 34 -9.79 18.80 -19.01
C VAL A 34 -10.06 17.84 -17.84
N LYS A 35 -10.12 18.34 -16.61
CA LYS A 35 -10.44 17.51 -15.43
C LYS A 35 -11.79 16.80 -15.55
N ILE A 36 -12.82 17.49 -16.03
CA ILE A 36 -14.16 16.91 -16.20
C ILE A 36 -14.13 15.86 -17.31
N ALA A 37 -13.55 16.18 -18.46
CA ALA A 37 -13.42 15.24 -19.58
C ALA A 37 -12.67 13.96 -19.15
N LEU A 38 -11.55 14.10 -18.45
CA LEU A 38 -10.77 12.98 -17.92
C LEU A 38 -11.55 12.15 -16.90
N LYS A 39 -12.34 12.78 -16.03
CA LYS A 39 -13.20 12.07 -15.08
C LYS A 39 -14.26 11.24 -15.79
N THR A 40 -14.91 11.81 -16.81
CA THR A 40 -15.93 11.10 -17.59
C THR A 40 -15.32 9.96 -18.38
N TRP A 41 -14.22 10.21 -19.09
CA TRP A 41 -13.50 9.19 -19.86
C TRP A 41 -13.00 8.04 -18.98
N SER A 42 -12.37 8.34 -17.84
CA SER A 42 -11.95 7.31 -16.90
C SER A 42 -13.14 6.52 -16.38
N LYS A 43 -14.26 7.19 -16.05
CA LYS A 43 -15.47 6.52 -15.61
C LYS A 43 -16.05 5.61 -16.69
N GLU A 44 -16.00 5.99 -17.96
CA GLU A 44 -16.53 5.21 -19.08
C GLU A 44 -15.60 4.05 -19.47
N LYS A 45 -14.30 4.31 -19.61
CA LYS A 45 -13.28 3.31 -19.97
C LYS A 45 -13.16 2.19 -18.94
N TYR A 46 -13.30 2.54 -17.66
CA TYR A 46 -13.25 1.56 -16.56
C TYR A 46 -14.64 1.21 -16.03
N ARG A 47 -15.72 1.67 -16.69
CA ARG A 47 -17.08 1.22 -16.35
C ARG A 47 -17.18 -0.24 -16.73
N GLY A 48 -17.47 -1.10 -15.77
CA GLY A 48 -17.65 -2.53 -16.05
C GLY A 48 -16.36 -3.34 -16.03
N LEU A 49 -15.17 -2.73 -15.90
CA LEU A 49 -13.92 -3.48 -15.70
C LEU A 49 -14.04 -4.45 -14.51
N ASP A 50 -14.68 -4.02 -13.42
CA ASP A 50 -14.93 -4.88 -12.26
C ASP A 50 -15.86 -6.05 -12.58
N ALA A 51 -16.87 -5.85 -13.43
CA ALA A 51 -17.79 -6.90 -13.85
C ALA A 51 -17.12 -7.86 -14.85
N GLU A 52 -16.29 -7.35 -15.76
CA GLU A 52 -15.49 -8.15 -16.69
C GLU A 52 -14.45 -9.00 -15.97
N ILE A 53 -13.78 -8.46 -14.95
CA ILE A 53 -12.86 -9.22 -14.10
C ILE A 53 -13.62 -10.33 -13.36
N GLU A 54 -14.80 -10.03 -12.82
CA GLU A 54 -15.60 -11.03 -12.12
C GLU A 54 -16.10 -12.13 -13.07
N MET A 55 -16.48 -11.80 -14.31
CA MET A 55 -16.85 -12.79 -15.31
C MET A 55 -15.65 -13.65 -15.74
N ALA A 56 -14.51 -13.04 -16.06
CA ALA A 56 -13.29 -13.75 -16.42
C ALA A 56 -12.79 -14.65 -15.28
N ARG A 57 -12.93 -14.19 -14.03
CA ARG A 57 -12.62 -14.99 -12.84
C ARG A 57 -13.55 -16.19 -12.72
N LYS A 58 -14.87 -16.00 -12.85
CA LYS A 58 -15.84 -17.11 -12.80
C LYS A 58 -15.59 -18.14 -13.89
N GLU A 59 -15.22 -17.70 -15.09
CA GLU A 59 -14.85 -18.59 -16.18
C GLU A 59 -13.58 -19.39 -15.86
N ALA A 60 -12.54 -18.72 -15.34
CA ALA A 60 -11.32 -19.40 -14.89
C ALA A 60 -11.59 -20.40 -13.75
N ASP A 61 -12.42 -20.04 -12.78
CA ASP A 61 -12.82 -20.89 -11.65
C ASP A 61 -13.63 -22.12 -12.13
N LEU A 62 -14.47 -21.97 -13.16
CA LEU A 62 -15.22 -23.09 -13.75
C LEU A 62 -14.27 -24.09 -14.42
N TRP A 63 -13.32 -23.60 -15.20
CA TRP A 63 -12.32 -24.44 -15.85
C TRP A 63 -11.37 -25.11 -14.85
N GLU A 64 -10.99 -24.43 -13.76
CA GLU A 64 -10.20 -25.07 -12.68
C GLU A 64 -10.98 -26.23 -12.05
N ARG A 65 -12.28 -26.08 -11.79
CA ARG A 65 -13.12 -27.18 -11.29
C ARG A 65 -13.26 -28.32 -12.28
N GLU A 66 -13.39 -28.03 -13.58
CA GLU A 66 -13.43 -29.08 -14.60
C GLU A 66 -12.11 -29.84 -14.67
N ALA A 67 -10.97 -29.13 -14.61
CA ALA A 67 -9.63 -29.72 -14.58
C ALA A 67 -9.39 -30.62 -13.35
N GLU A 68 -9.99 -30.29 -12.20
CA GLU A 68 -9.92 -31.11 -10.99
C GLU A 68 -10.78 -32.38 -11.11
N SER A 69 -11.85 -32.35 -11.90
CA SER A 69 -12.81 -33.45 -12.02
C SER A 69 -12.51 -34.43 -13.16
N LYS A 70 -11.84 -33.97 -14.23
CA LYS A 70 -11.48 -34.78 -15.42
C LYS A 70 -10.14 -34.33 -16.00
N THR A 71 -9.44 -35.26 -16.65
CA THR A 71 -8.35 -34.91 -17.57
C THR A 71 -8.95 -34.17 -18.77
N LEU A 72 -8.57 -32.91 -18.94
CA LEU A 72 -8.96 -32.06 -20.06
C LEU A 72 -8.31 -32.55 -21.37
N GLU A 73 -9.06 -32.49 -22.47
CA GLU A 73 -8.49 -32.68 -23.81
C GLU A 73 -7.65 -31.46 -24.23
N ASP A 74 -6.73 -31.63 -25.19
CA ASP A 74 -5.80 -30.57 -25.60
C ASP A 74 -6.51 -29.25 -25.99
N TYR A 75 -7.70 -29.34 -26.61
CA TYR A 75 -8.50 -28.17 -26.97
C TYR A 75 -9.09 -27.45 -25.74
N GLU A 76 -9.52 -28.20 -24.71
CA GLU A 76 -10.08 -27.66 -23.47
C GLU A 76 -8.98 -27.00 -22.63
N LEU A 77 -7.77 -27.57 -22.67
CA LEU A 77 -6.59 -27.01 -22.02
C LEU A 77 -6.21 -25.64 -22.62
N GLU A 78 -6.25 -25.48 -23.94
CA GLU A 78 -5.99 -24.20 -24.61
C GLU A 78 -7.04 -23.14 -24.23
N LEU A 79 -8.32 -23.51 -24.16
CA LEU A 79 -9.40 -22.61 -23.73
C LEU A 79 -9.21 -22.17 -22.28
N TRP A 80 -8.88 -23.09 -21.37
CA TRP A 80 -8.58 -22.77 -19.99
C TRP A 80 -7.40 -21.80 -19.86
N GLN A 81 -6.28 -22.07 -20.55
CA GLN A 81 -5.10 -21.21 -20.51
C GLN A 81 -5.43 -19.79 -21.00
N LYS A 82 -6.26 -19.67 -22.04
CA LYS A 82 -6.72 -18.39 -22.57
C LYS A 82 -7.61 -17.63 -21.58
N ALA A 83 -8.60 -18.30 -20.98
CA ALA A 83 -9.46 -17.70 -19.96
C ALA A 83 -8.66 -17.24 -18.73
N ARG A 84 -7.70 -18.06 -18.30
CA ARG A 84 -6.81 -17.72 -17.19
C ARG A 84 -5.88 -16.55 -17.50
N ALA A 85 -5.31 -16.51 -18.71
CA ALA A 85 -4.47 -15.41 -19.14
C ALA A 85 -5.25 -14.09 -19.19
N ASP A 86 -6.47 -14.11 -19.71
CA ASP A 86 -7.37 -12.95 -19.78
C ASP A 86 -7.75 -12.44 -18.37
N TRP A 87 -8.05 -13.34 -17.43
CA TRP A 87 -8.28 -12.97 -16.04
C TRP A 87 -7.05 -12.29 -15.40
N ILE A 88 -5.87 -12.89 -15.54
CA ILE A 88 -4.62 -12.35 -14.99
C ILE A 88 -4.29 -10.97 -15.57
N GLU A 89 -4.50 -10.78 -16.88
CA GLU A 89 -4.27 -9.49 -17.54
C GLU A 89 -5.18 -8.40 -16.97
N LYS A 90 -6.49 -8.67 -16.89
CA LYS A 90 -7.47 -7.71 -16.38
C LYS A 90 -7.27 -7.40 -14.90
N ASP A 91 -6.95 -8.42 -14.09
CA ASP A 91 -6.62 -8.22 -12.67
C ASP A 91 -5.33 -7.38 -12.51
N GLY A 92 -4.33 -7.62 -13.34
CA GLY A 92 -3.11 -6.83 -13.40
C GLY A 92 -3.34 -5.34 -13.73
N ILE A 93 -4.29 -5.05 -14.63
CA ILE A 93 -4.70 -3.66 -14.93
C ILE A 93 -5.35 -3.02 -13.70
N LYS A 94 -6.27 -3.73 -13.03
CA LYS A 94 -6.92 -3.24 -11.80
C LYS A 94 -5.94 -3.02 -10.67
N ALA A 95 -4.98 -3.92 -10.47
CA ALA A 95 -3.92 -3.78 -9.48
C ALA A 95 -3.07 -2.52 -9.73
N LYS A 96 -2.68 -2.25 -10.99
CA LYS A 96 -1.96 -1.02 -11.36
C LYS A 96 -2.79 0.24 -11.04
N MET A 97 -4.08 0.23 -11.35
CA MET A 97 -4.99 1.34 -11.04
C MET A 97 -5.11 1.57 -9.52
N LEU A 98 -5.32 0.51 -8.73
CA LEU A 98 -5.40 0.59 -7.27
C LEU A 98 -4.10 1.12 -6.67
N LYS A 99 -2.95 0.67 -7.19
CA LYS A 99 -1.63 1.18 -6.77
C LYS A 99 -1.49 2.68 -7.02
N GLN A 100 -1.95 3.18 -8.17
CA GLN A 100 -1.96 4.62 -8.45
C GLN A 100 -2.90 5.39 -7.51
N LYS A 101 -4.12 4.89 -7.28
CA LYS A 101 -5.08 5.49 -6.34
C LYS A 101 -4.52 5.55 -4.92
N ALA A 102 -3.94 4.46 -4.43
CA ALA A 102 -3.31 4.41 -3.11
C ALA A 102 -2.16 5.41 -2.98
N ARG A 103 -1.34 5.55 -4.04
CA ARG A 103 -0.26 6.53 -4.08
C ARG A 103 -0.78 7.98 -4.03
N ILE A 104 -1.85 8.29 -4.78
CA ILE A 104 -2.49 9.62 -4.74
C ILE A 104 -3.06 9.89 -3.35
N GLN A 105 -3.81 8.93 -2.81
CA GLN A 105 -4.38 9.02 -1.47
C GLN A 105 -3.29 9.25 -0.41
N TRP A 106 -2.15 8.58 -0.52
CA TRP A 106 -1.01 8.81 0.37
C TRP A 106 -0.38 10.19 0.22
N TYR A 107 -0.34 10.76 -1.00
CA TYR A 107 0.11 12.14 -1.17
C TYR A 107 -0.87 13.15 -0.59
N GLU A 108 -2.17 12.88 -0.65
CA GLU A 108 -3.22 13.76 -0.10
C GLU A 108 -3.30 13.69 1.43
N GLU A 109 -3.21 12.48 2.01
CA GLU A 109 -3.34 12.25 3.46
C GLU A 109 -1.99 12.37 4.21
N GLY A 110 -0.86 12.32 3.50
CA GLY A 110 0.46 12.35 4.14
C GLY A 110 0.65 11.24 5.17
N ASP A 111 1.28 11.57 6.31
CA ASP A 111 1.48 10.65 7.44
C ASP A 111 0.21 10.53 8.33
N GLU A 112 -0.88 11.23 8.00
CA GLU A 112 -2.15 11.20 8.75
C GLU A 112 -3.01 9.97 8.43
N ASN A 113 -2.59 9.09 7.50
CA ASN A 113 -3.28 7.82 7.19
C ASN A 113 -3.29 6.81 8.37
N SER A 114 -2.89 7.24 9.57
CA SER A 114 -2.93 6.45 10.81
C SER A 114 -4.21 6.66 11.63
N LYS A 115 -5.35 7.09 11.04
CA LYS A 115 -6.64 7.24 11.78
C LYS A 115 -7.02 6.01 12.62
N TYR A 116 -6.49 4.83 12.28
CA TYR A 116 -6.77 3.57 12.94
C TYR A 116 -5.67 3.07 13.88
N PHE A 117 -4.44 3.60 13.80
CA PHE A 117 -3.30 3.10 14.55
C PHE A 117 -2.38 4.24 14.97
N HIS A 118 -2.72 4.95 16.05
CA HIS A 118 -1.73 5.85 16.64
C HIS A 118 -0.80 5.05 17.55
N ALA A 119 0.51 5.33 17.48
CA ALA A 119 1.49 4.69 18.37
C ALA A 119 1.16 4.88 19.87
N LYS A 120 0.45 5.95 20.22
CA LYS A 120 -0.09 6.18 21.58
C LYS A 120 -1.12 5.13 22.01
N ASP A 121 -1.91 4.57 21.08
CA ASP A 121 -2.96 3.61 21.37
C ASP A 121 -2.34 2.26 21.79
N VAL A 122 -1.20 1.91 21.20
CA VAL A 122 -0.39 0.74 21.60
C VAL A 122 0.09 0.89 23.03
N LEU A 123 0.54 2.09 23.44
CA LEU A 123 1.00 2.35 24.81
C LEU A 123 -0.13 2.36 25.85
N ASN A 124 -1.38 2.51 25.40
CA ASN A 124 -2.56 2.55 26.26
C ASN A 124 -3.23 1.18 26.44
N LEU A 125 -2.69 0.10 25.85
CA LEU A 125 -3.25 -1.23 26.00
C LEU A 125 -3.30 -1.65 27.49
N PRO A 126 -4.38 -2.31 27.95
CA PRO A 126 -4.60 -2.59 29.38
C PRO A 126 -3.45 -3.29 30.09
N GLY A 127 -2.68 -4.12 29.37
CA GLY A 127 -1.51 -4.83 29.90
C GLY A 127 -0.23 -4.00 30.02
N ILE A 128 -0.07 -2.92 29.24
CA ILE A 128 1.13 -2.07 29.32
C ILE A 128 1.01 -1.08 30.49
N ASN A 129 -0.21 -0.67 30.82
CA ASN A 129 -0.48 0.25 31.92
C ASN A 129 -0.31 -0.38 33.31
N SER A 130 -0.37 -1.71 33.43
CA SER A 130 -0.14 -2.43 34.68
C SER A 130 1.35 -2.68 34.99
N PHE A 131 2.27 -2.43 34.05
CA PHE A 131 3.69 -2.61 34.28
C PHE A 131 4.28 -1.55 35.22
N ASN A 132 5.28 -1.98 36.01
CA ASN A 132 6.09 -1.09 36.82
C ASN A 132 6.84 -0.06 35.94
N GLY A 133 7.34 1.01 36.57
CA GLY A 133 7.94 2.13 35.85
C GLY A 133 9.14 1.76 34.96
N ILE A 134 9.91 0.74 35.35
CA ILE A 134 11.07 0.25 34.58
C ILE A 134 10.59 -0.54 33.36
N ASN A 135 9.74 -1.56 33.56
CA ASN A 135 9.20 -2.39 32.49
C ASN A 135 8.43 -1.56 31.46
N ARG A 136 7.76 -0.48 31.87
CA ARG A 136 7.09 0.43 30.93
C ARG A 136 8.08 1.14 29.99
N GLU A 137 9.24 1.58 30.50
CA GLU A 137 10.28 2.18 29.66
C GLU A 137 10.94 1.13 28.75
N ARG A 138 11.12 -0.10 29.25
CA ARG A 138 11.59 -1.22 28.44
C ARG A 138 10.64 -1.53 27.27
N TRP A 139 9.33 -1.59 27.53
CA TRP A 139 8.31 -1.77 26.50
C TRP A 139 8.27 -0.63 25.49
N LYS A 140 8.40 0.63 25.93
CA LYS A 140 8.49 1.77 25.01
C LYS A 140 9.68 1.61 24.07
N ALA A 141 10.85 1.24 24.57
CA ALA A 141 12.04 1.04 23.75
C ALA A 141 11.82 -0.03 22.67
N VAL A 142 11.22 -1.17 23.03
CA VAL A 142 10.89 -2.24 22.08
C VAL A 142 9.87 -1.76 21.04
N ILE A 143 8.77 -1.13 21.47
CA ILE A 143 7.68 -0.68 20.59
C ILE A 143 8.20 0.38 19.61
N TRP A 144 8.88 1.43 20.09
CA TRP A 144 9.36 2.52 19.23
C TRP A 144 10.43 2.04 18.25
N SER A 145 11.36 1.20 18.68
CA SER A 145 12.36 0.62 17.78
C SER A 145 11.74 -0.31 16.74
N THR A 146 10.70 -1.08 17.10
CA THR A 146 9.94 -1.90 16.15
C THR A 146 9.23 -1.03 15.10
N LEU A 147 8.51 0.00 15.54
CA LEU A 147 7.84 0.94 14.63
C LEU A 147 8.84 1.64 13.70
N TYR A 148 9.99 2.06 14.23
CA TYR A 148 11.06 2.67 13.44
C TYR A 148 11.64 1.72 12.39
N VAL A 149 11.95 0.47 12.75
CA VAL A 149 12.49 -0.53 11.82
C VAL A 149 11.48 -0.85 10.71
N ILE A 150 10.19 -1.00 11.04
CA ILE A 150 9.12 -1.20 10.06
C ILE A 150 9.03 0.00 9.11
N TRP A 151 9.06 1.22 9.65
CA TRP A 151 9.02 2.45 8.85
C TRP A 151 10.22 2.57 7.90
N CYS A 152 11.44 2.30 8.39
CA CYS A 152 12.65 2.27 7.59
C CYS A 152 12.56 1.22 6.47
N ASN A 153 12.10 0.01 6.78
CA ASN A 153 11.94 -1.06 5.81
C ASN A 153 10.92 -0.69 4.71
N ARG A 154 9.77 -0.16 5.11
CA ARG A 154 8.73 0.34 4.19
C ARG A 154 9.29 1.43 3.28
N ASN A 155 9.99 2.41 3.83
CA ASN A 155 10.56 3.52 3.06
C ASN A 155 11.68 3.05 2.12
N GLN A 156 12.49 2.09 2.54
CA GLN A 156 13.47 1.47 1.64
C GLN A 156 12.77 0.80 0.45
N MET A 157 11.71 0.04 0.68
CA MET A 157 10.94 -0.64 -0.38
C MET A 157 10.27 0.34 -1.36
N ILE A 158 9.79 1.48 -0.86
CA ILE A 158 9.09 2.48 -1.69
C ILE A 158 10.07 3.36 -2.48
N PHE A 159 11.15 3.83 -1.84
CA PHE A 159 12.02 4.85 -2.41
C PHE A 159 13.32 4.32 -3.02
N ARG A 160 13.74 3.08 -2.71
CA ARG A 160 14.93 2.45 -3.30
C ARG A 160 14.51 1.22 -4.11
N ARG A 161 14.64 1.33 -5.43
CA ARG A 161 14.29 0.31 -6.43
C ARG A 161 15.18 -0.96 -6.41
N ASN A 162 16.24 -0.96 -5.60
CA ASN A 162 17.16 -2.09 -5.46
C ASN A 162 16.85 -2.80 -4.15
N GLY A 163 16.37 -4.04 -4.23
CA GLY A 163 16.05 -4.90 -3.10
C GLY A 163 17.28 -5.29 -2.28
N SER A 164 17.84 -4.35 -1.51
CA SER A 164 18.81 -4.66 -0.48
C SER A 164 18.09 -5.30 0.70
N MET A 165 18.61 -6.47 1.10
CA MET A 165 18.29 -7.28 2.27
C MET A 165 17.40 -6.58 3.30
N ILE A 166 16.16 -7.06 3.44
CA ILE A 166 15.32 -6.76 4.60
C ILE A 166 16.19 -7.13 5.82
N PRO A 167 16.62 -6.16 6.67
CA PRO A 167 17.24 -6.53 7.93
C PRO A 167 16.24 -7.43 8.63
N ASP A 168 16.70 -8.60 9.07
CA ASP A 168 15.85 -9.51 9.84
C ASP A 168 15.29 -8.71 11.01
N VAL A 169 14.01 -8.32 10.91
CA VAL A 169 13.39 -7.36 11.82
C VAL A 169 13.50 -7.89 13.26
N PHE A 170 13.47 -9.21 13.40
CA PHE A 170 13.64 -9.89 14.68
C PHE A 170 15.05 -9.77 15.26
N LYS A 171 16.09 -9.52 14.46
CA LYS A 171 17.46 -9.24 14.92
C LYS A 171 17.71 -7.75 15.15
N GLU A 172 17.11 -6.91 14.31
CA GLU A 172 17.30 -5.45 14.37
C GLU A 172 16.57 -4.84 15.57
N VAL A 173 15.37 -5.33 15.90
CA VAL A 173 14.56 -4.79 16.99
C VAL A 173 15.23 -4.91 18.37
N PRO A 174 15.77 -6.08 18.78
CA PRO A 174 16.51 -6.19 20.05
C PRO A 174 17.71 -5.25 20.12
N LEU A 175 18.48 -5.12 19.04
CA LEU A 175 19.64 -4.23 18.97
C LEU A 175 19.23 -2.75 19.08
N ARG A 176 18.29 -2.30 18.23
CA ARG A 176 17.79 -0.91 18.22
C ARG A 176 17.09 -0.53 19.53
N SER A 177 16.34 -1.45 20.13
CA SER A 177 15.67 -1.20 21.41
C SER A 177 16.67 -1.11 22.56
N PHE A 178 17.73 -1.92 22.54
CA PHE A 178 18.85 -1.79 23.47
C PHE A 178 19.57 -0.44 23.32
N GLU A 179 19.99 -0.07 22.11
CA GLU A 179 20.64 1.22 21.83
C GLU A 179 19.77 2.40 22.29
N TRP A 180 18.46 2.30 22.06
CA TRP A 180 17.52 3.33 22.46
C TRP A 180 17.46 3.46 23.99
N ILE A 181 17.34 2.35 24.71
CA ILE A 181 17.20 2.40 26.16
C ILE A 181 18.50 2.73 26.86
N SER A 182 19.64 2.20 26.40
CA SER A 182 20.96 2.48 26.96
C SER A 182 21.36 3.94 26.78
N ALA A 183 20.90 4.59 25.71
CA ALA A 183 21.20 6.00 25.44
C ALA A 183 20.22 6.98 26.11
N ARG A 184 18.97 6.57 26.38
CA ARG A 184 17.89 7.50 26.79
C ARG A 184 17.27 7.23 28.14
N SER A 185 17.33 6.01 28.67
CA SER A 185 16.76 5.71 29.98
C SER A 185 17.69 6.19 31.08
N LYS A 186 17.18 7.07 31.96
CA LYS A 186 17.86 7.47 33.20
C LYS A 186 17.50 6.57 34.39
N LYS A 187 16.60 5.60 34.18
CA LYS A 187 15.98 4.79 35.23
C LYS A 187 16.49 3.35 35.25
N ASP A 188 17.28 2.96 34.26
CA ASP A 188 17.56 1.56 33.97
C ASP A 188 18.95 1.43 33.31
N GLU A 189 19.93 0.93 34.06
CA GLU A 189 21.28 0.63 33.57
C GLU A 189 21.35 -0.83 33.12
N VAL A 190 20.65 -1.16 32.02
CA VAL A 190 20.57 -2.55 31.54
C VAL A 190 21.85 -2.96 30.82
N LYS A 191 22.37 -4.13 31.18
CA LYS A 191 23.49 -4.74 30.45
C LYS A 191 22.99 -5.42 29.17
N GLN A 192 23.81 -5.40 28.13
CA GLN A 192 23.48 -6.00 26.84
C GLN A 192 23.08 -7.48 26.99
N GLU A 193 23.83 -8.26 27.77
CA GLU A 193 23.57 -9.70 27.97
C GLU A 193 22.18 -9.97 28.60
N GLU A 194 21.76 -9.12 29.53
CA GLU A 194 20.44 -9.19 30.17
C GLU A 194 19.33 -8.84 29.17
N TRP A 195 19.52 -7.78 28.38
CA TRP A 195 18.52 -7.33 27.40
C TRP A 195 18.23 -8.38 26.33
N PHE A 196 19.27 -9.05 25.81
CA PHE A 196 19.14 -10.06 24.77
C PHE A 196 18.64 -11.42 25.31
N GLY A 197 18.73 -11.68 26.61
CA GLY A 197 18.11 -12.83 27.28
C GLY A 197 16.59 -12.70 27.48
N GLY A 198 16.06 -11.49 27.30
CA GLY A 198 14.66 -11.16 27.49
C GLY A 198 14.55 -9.80 28.20
N PRO A 199 14.11 -8.74 27.52
CA PRO A 199 14.16 -7.39 28.08
C PRO A 199 13.18 -7.18 29.25
N ILE A 200 12.27 -8.12 29.51
CA ILE A 200 11.22 -7.98 30.52
C ILE A 200 11.31 -9.14 31.49
N ASP A 201 11.46 -8.81 32.76
CA ASP A 201 11.37 -9.78 33.85
C ASP A 201 9.95 -10.36 33.89
N ARG A 202 9.83 -11.69 33.79
CA ARG A 202 8.56 -12.37 33.97
C ARG A 202 8.20 -12.29 35.46
N VAL A 203 7.14 -11.55 35.77
CA VAL A 203 6.45 -11.61 37.07
C VAL A 203 5.65 -12.90 37.14
#